data_AF-A0A2A6CT18-F1
#
_entry.id   AF-A0A2A6CT18-F1
#
_cell.length_a   1.000
_cell.length_b   1.000
_cell.length_c   1.000
_cell.angle_alpha   90.00
_cell.angle_beta   90.00
_cell.angle_gamma   90.00
#
_symmetry.space_group_name_H-M   'P 1'
#
loop_
_entity.id
_entity.type
_entity.pdbx_description
1 polymer ?
#
loop_
_entity_poly.entity_id
_entity_poly.type
_entity_poly.pdbx_seq_one_letter_code
_entity_poly.pdbx_strand_id
1 'polypeptide(L)'
;MPGNKKLKSNKNQKEETSIPSTIEIDNLLTPPSYAQLNAALNKLSREFKDGSFDEIDHFRHLVIDEQRRASARSAACSQQFPRDCLSCGTESPLRRTVCANSHCGGIVCSTCANAQPSCPRCAVSTEFLRLFEEDSRECVICVETPFGRSAFSGCGHIVCTACALTLYKFQGSSLCCPFCRAPSRTPMLLEPVRVRIGQIETSPAQSKNVDSFKLWFSGFSRVLKTIGILVFAVEPPLAPDDVTSISIFALFLGSKKC
;
A
#
# COMPACT_ATOMS: atom_id res chain seq x y z
N MET A 1 11.25 44.10 65.23
CA MET A 1 10.38 44.63 64.15
C MET A 1 10.01 43.49 63.22
N PRO A 2 8.71 43.13 63.08
CA PRO A 2 8.29 42.03 62.23
C PRO A 2 8.09 42.52 60.79
N GLY A 3 8.82 41.93 59.84
CA GLY A 3 8.69 42.20 58.42
C GLY A 3 7.71 41.23 57.76
N ASN A 4 6.51 41.73 57.45
CA ASN A 4 5.50 41.06 56.62
C ASN A 4 6.03 40.73 55.22
N LYS A 5 6.02 39.45 54.83
CA LYS A 5 6.21 39.04 53.42
C LYS A 5 4.86 38.61 52.82
N LYS A 6 4.45 39.37 51.81
CA LYS A 6 3.22 39.22 51.02
C LYS A 6 3.16 37.88 50.29
N LEU A 7 2.02 37.19 50.39
CA LEU A 7 1.57 36.17 49.43
C LEU A 7 1.36 36.83 48.06
N LYS A 8 2.01 36.30 47.02
CA LYS A 8 1.65 36.57 45.62
C LYS A 8 0.76 35.43 45.13
N SER A 9 -0.42 35.79 44.61
CA SER A 9 -1.35 34.86 43.98
C SER A 9 -0.82 34.43 42.61
N ASN A 10 -0.78 33.11 42.39
CA ASN A 10 -0.47 32.52 41.10
C ASN A 10 -1.77 32.48 40.28
N LYS A 11 -1.87 33.30 39.23
CA LYS A 11 -2.89 33.16 38.19
C LYS A 11 -2.37 32.13 37.18
N ASN A 12 -2.93 30.92 37.22
CA ASN A 12 -2.77 29.94 36.15
C ASN A 12 -3.48 30.47 34.89
N GLN A 13 -2.70 30.87 33.89
CA GLN A 13 -3.17 31.02 32.52
C GLN A 13 -3.38 29.62 31.93
N LYS A 14 -4.59 29.39 31.45
CA LYS A 14 -5.03 28.18 30.78
C LYS A 14 -4.48 28.24 29.35
N GLU A 15 -3.41 27.49 29.09
CA GLU A 15 -2.86 27.28 27.75
C GLU A 15 -3.88 26.44 26.95
N GLU A 16 -4.54 27.06 25.98
CA GLU A 16 -5.31 26.36 24.95
C GLU A 16 -4.32 25.68 24.01
N THR A 17 -4.01 24.42 24.29
CA THR A 17 -3.32 23.53 23.35
C THR A 17 -4.22 23.29 22.14
N SER A 18 -3.86 23.92 21.02
CA SER A 18 -4.42 23.65 19.70
C SER A 18 -4.19 22.17 19.35
N ILE A 19 -5.27 21.44 19.13
CA ILE A 19 -5.25 20.04 18.71
C ILE A 19 -4.67 19.96 17.28
N PRO A 20 -3.64 19.12 17.01
CA PRO A 20 -3.13 18.92 15.65
C PRO A 20 -4.22 18.32 14.75
N SER A 21 -4.54 19.00 13.65
CA SER A 21 -5.60 18.64 12.69
C SER A 21 -5.23 17.51 11.72
N THR A 22 -4.29 16.64 12.09
CA THR A 22 -3.79 15.56 11.22
C THR A 22 -3.79 14.26 11.99
N ILE A 23 -4.83 13.45 11.76
CA ILE A 23 -4.83 12.05 12.17
C ILE A 23 -4.11 11.29 11.05
N GLU A 24 -2.91 10.76 11.34
CA GLU A 24 -2.23 9.80 10.47
C GLU A 24 -3.02 8.50 10.50
N ILE A 25 -3.91 8.30 9.51
CA ILE A 25 -4.63 7.05 9.28
C ILE A 25 -3.67 6.08 8.57
N ASP A 26 -2.60 5.68 9.24
CA ASP A 26 -1.51 4.95 8.59
C ASP A 26 -1.80 3.46 8.37
N ASN A 27 -2.84 2.89 9.00
CA ASN A 27 -2.99 1.43 9.06
C ASN A 27 -4.36 0.85 8.65
N LEU A 28 -5.37 1.66 8.30
CA LEU A 28 -6.74 1.15 8.04
C LEU A 28 -7.15 1.11 6.57
N LEU A 29 -6.35 1.65 5.66
CA LEU A 29 -6.67 1.74 4.23
C LEU A 29 -5.59 1.20 3.31
N THR A 30 -4.54 0.54 3.84
CA THR A 30 -3.52 -0.03 2.97
C THR A 30 -4.10 -1.28 2.30
N PRO A 31 -4.31 -1.30 0.97
CA PRO A 31 -4.59 -2.54 0.27
C PRO A 31 -3.49 -3.58 0.59
N PRO A 32 -3.77 -4.88 0.40
CA PRO A 32 -2.82 -5.92 0.76
C PRO A 32 -1.48 -5.59 0.14
N SER A 33 -0.41 -5.65 0.94
CA SER A 33 0.90 -5.26 0.44
C SER A 33 1.24 -6.10 -0.77
N TYR A 34 2.02 -5.57 -1.72
CA TYR A 34 2.41 -6.35 -2.90
C TYR A 34 3.09 -7.67 -2.53
N ALA A 35 3.83 -7.70 -1.42
CA ALA A 35 4.38 -8.92 -0.88
C ALA A 35 3.29 -9.97 -0.61
N GLN A 36 2.13 -9.58 -0.10
CA GLN A 36 0.98 -10.47 0.11
C GLN A 36 0.32 -10.90 -1.22
N LEU A 37 0.11 -9.97 -2.16
CA LEU A 37 -0.46 -10.31 -3.47
C LEU A 37 0.46 -11.21 -4.30
N ASN A 38 1.77 -10.92 -4.35
CA ASN A 38 2.75 -11.77 -5.02
C ASN A 38 2.97 -13.08 -4.28
N ALA A 39 3.00 -13.09 -2.95
CA ALA A 39 3.09 -14.35 -2.21
C ALA A 39 1.85 -15.22 -2.49
N ALA A 40 0.66 -14.63 -2.54
CA ALA A 40 -0.56 -15.33 -2.93
C ALA A 40 -0.48 -15.86 -4.36
N LEU A 41 -0.13 -15.02 -5.34
CA LEU A 41 0.01 -15.42 -6.75
C LEU A 41 1.08 -16.51 -6.95
N ASN A 42 2.24 -16.39 -6.30
CA ASN A 42 3.32 -17.38 -6.38
C ASN A 42 3.01 -18.65 -5.60
N LYS A 43 2.21 -18.56 -4.53
CA LYS A 43 1.71 -19.72 -3.80
C LYS A 43 0.69 -20.47 -4.67
N LEU A 44 -0.31 -19.78 -5.20
CA LEU A 44 -1.28 -20.30 -6.16
C LEU A 44 -0.56 -20.98 -7.34
N SER A 45 0.39 -20.30 -7.98
CA SER A 45 1.13 -20.88 -9.12
C SER A 45 1.94 -22.13 -8.79
N ARG A 46 2.33 -22.35 -7.51
CA ARG A 46 3.06 -23.56 -7.08
C ARG A 46 2.14 -24.69 -6.63
N GLU A 47 1.00 -24.35 -6.04
CA GLU A 47 0.00 -25.32 -5.57
C GLU A 47 -0.81 -25.88 -6.73
N PHE A 48 -1.09 -25.06 -7.74
CA PHE A 48 -1.78 -25.47 -8.96
C PHE A 48 -0.85 -26.05 -10.03
N LYS A 49 0.19 -26.81 -9.64
CA LYS A 49 1.03 -27.53 -10.62
C LYS A 49 0.22 -28.44 -11.57
N ASP A 50 -0.96 -28.87 -11.12
CA ASP A 50 -1.93 -29.66 -11.88
C ASP A 50 -3.26 -28.92 -12.15
N GLY A 51 -3.35 -27.64 -11.78
CA GLY A 51 -4.56 -26.83 -11.94
C GLY A 51 -4.80 -26.45 -13.39
N SER A 52 -6.06 -26.41 -13.82
CA SER A 52 -6.38 -25.89 -15.15
C SER A 52 -5.92 -24.44 -15.22
N PHE A 53 -5.24 -24.09 -16.31
CA PHE A 53 -4.74 -22.75 -16.62
C PHE A 53 -5.80 -21.65 -16.41
N ASP A 54 -7.07 -22.02 -16.50
CA ASP A 54 -8.24 -21.14 -16.38
C ASP A 54 -8.42 -20.52 -14.98
N GLU A 55 -8.11 -21.24 -13.90
CA GLU A 55 -8.31 -20.72 -12.53
C GLU A 55 -7.30 -19.62 -12.20
N ILE A 56 -6.04 -19.81 -12.61
CA ILE A 56 -4.97 -18.81 -12.43
C ILE A 56 -5.28 -17.56 -13.27
N ASP A 57 -5.77 -17.73 -14.50
CA ASP A 57 -6.16 -16.60 -15.35
C ASP A 57 -7.34 -15.84 -14.75
N HIS A 58 -8.36 -16.56 -14.26
CA HIS A 58 -9.51 -15.95 -13.60
C HIS A 58 -9.10 -15.12 -12.38
N PHE A 59 -8.25 -15.66 -11.50
CA PHE A 59 -7.77 -14.91 -10.33
C PHE A 59 -6.97 -13.67 -10.74
N ARG A 60 -6.13 -13.75 -11.79
CA ARG A 60 -5.41 -12.58 -12.33
C ARG A 60 -6.37 -11.49 -12.81
N HIS A 61 -7.44 -11.84 -13.53
CA HIS A 61 -8.45 -10.87 -13.96
C HIS A 61 -9.12 -10.19 -12.77
N LEU A 62 -9.48 -10.95 -11.73
CA LEU A 62 -10.06 -10.37 -10.51
C LEU A 62 -9.14 -9.35 -9.84
N VAL A 63 -7.82 -9.63 -9.79
CA VAL A 63 -6.83 -8.70 -9.24
C VAL A 63 -6.68 -7.46 -10.13
N ILE A 64 -6.63 -7.64 -11.46
CA ILE A 64 -6.54 -6.53 -12.42
C ILE A 64 -7.76 -5.61 -12.30
N ASP A 65 -8.97 -6.19 -12.27
CA ASP A 65 -10.21 -5.43 -12.13
C ASP A 65 -10.28 -4.69 -10.81
N GLU A 66 -9.82 -5.30 -9.71
CA GLU A 66 -9.79 -4.60 -8.42
C GLU A 66 -8.81 -3.43 -8.43
N GLN A 67 -7.65 -3.55 -9.07
CA GLN A 67 -6.72 -2.43 -9.24
C GLN A 67 -7.34 -1.28 -10.05
N ARG A 68 -8.12 -1.60 -11.08
CA ARG A 68 -8.86 -0.60 -11.87
C ARG A 68 -9.96 0.07 -11.03
N ARG A 69 -10.75 -0.70 -10.28
CA ARG A 69 -11.75 -0.15 -9.35
C ARG A 69 -11.12 0.73 -8.28
N ALA A 70 -9.98 0.32 -7.71
CA ALA A 70 -9.24 1.14 -6.75
C ALA A 70 -8.79 2.46 -7.35
N SER A 71 -8.33 2.46 -8.61
CA SER A 71 -7.96 3.67 -9.35
C SER A 71 -9.16 4.61 -9.54
N ALA A 72 -10.32 4.08 -9.94
CA ALA A 72 -11.55 4.85 -10.08
C ALA A 72 -12.01 5.46 -8.74
N ARG A 73 -11.97 4.68 -7.64
CA ARG A 73 -12.30 5.18 -6.30
C ARG A 73 -11.33 6.28 -5.85
N SER A 74 -10.03 6.09 -6.08
CA SER A 74 -9.00 7.08 -5.78
C SER A 74 -9.24 8.41 -6.48
N ALA A 75 -9.61 8.35 -7.76
CA ALA A 75 -9.95 9.54 -8.54
C ALA A 75 -11.20 10.23 -7.98
N ALA A 76 -12.26 9.46 -7.68
CA ALA A 76 -13.50 10.00 -7.11
C ALA A 76 -13.28 10.66 -5.73
N CYS A 77 -12.39 10.10 -4.90
CA CYS A 77 -12.04 10.63 -3.59
C CYS A 77 -10.95 11.71 -3.62
N SER A 78 -10.53 12.18 -4.81
CA SER A 78 -9.47 13.19 -4.96
C SER A 78 -8.19 12.87 -4.18
N GLN A 79 -7.84 11.58 -4.07
CA GLN A 79 -6.67 11.14 -3.33
C GLN A 79 -5.40 11.70 -3.97
N GLN A 80 -4.46 12.14 -3.13
CA GLN A 80 -3.18 12.67 -3.58
C GLN A 80 -2.07 11.68 -3.29
N PHE A 81 -1.13 11.57 -4.22
CA PHE A 81 0.04 10.69 -4.11
C PHE A 81 1.29 11.58 -4.00
N PRO A 82 1.65 12.07 -2.79
CA PRO A 82 2.79 12.94 -2.64
C PRO A 82 4.07 12.23 -3.07
N ARG A 83 5.01 13.02 -3.60
CA ARG A 83 6.28 12.50 -4.12
C ARG A 83 7.40 12.46 -3.08
N ASP A 84 7.09 12.74 -1.83
CA ASP A 84 8.04 12.95 -0.75
C ASP A 84 8.97 11.75 -0.56
N CYS A 85 10.24 12.02 -0.26
CA CYS A 85 11.19 10.97 0.06
C CYS A 85 10.82 10.32 1.40
N LEU A 86 10.58 9.00 1.41
CA LEU A 86 10.23 8.27 2.64
C LEU A 86 11.34 8.26 3.71
N SER A 87 12.57 8.66 3.36
CA SER A 87 13.70 8.67 4.30
C SER A 87 13.97 10.05 4.90
N CYS A 88 13.97 11.10 4.09
CA CYS A 88 14.38 12.45 4.53
C CYS A 88 13.24 13.48 4.47
N GLY A 89 12.05 13.09 4.02
CA GLY A 89 10.89 13.98 3.91
C GLY A 89 10.99 15.05 2.82
N THR A 90 12.08 15.09 2.03
CA THR A 90 12.21 16.06 0.93
C THR A 90 11.01 15.94 0.00
N GLU A 91 10.30 17.05 -0.18
CA GLU A 91 9.15 17.13 -1.07
C GLU A 91 9.60 17.06 -2.53
N SER A 92 8.90 16.26 -3.33
CA SER A 92 9.06 16.16 -4.78
C SER A 92 10.53 16.17 -5.28
N PRO A 93 11.40 15.27 -4.79
CA PRO A 93 12.79 15.23 -5.19
C PRO A 93 12.91 14.97 -6.70
N LEU A 94 13.83 15.68 -7.36
CA LEU A 94 14.05 15.60 -8.81
C LEU A 94 14.29 14.17 -9.33
N ARG A 95 14.95 13.34 -8.51
CA ARG A 95 15.27 11.95 -8.84
C ARG A 95 14.87 11.04 -7.70
N ARG A 96 13.99 10.09 -8.01
CA ARG A 96 13.55 9.04 -7.09
C ARG A 96 14.09 7.69 -7.52
N THR A 97 14.27 6.83 -6.53
CA THR A 97 14.72 5.46 -6.67
C THR A 97 13.83 4.56 -5.83
N VAL A 98 13.58 3.35 -6.32
CA VAL A 98 12.85 2.32 -5.57
C VAL A 98 13.83 1.26 -5.04
N CYS A 99 13.58 0.76 -3.83
CA CYS A 99 14.26 -0.43 -3.31
C CYS A 99 13.95 -1.63 -4.22
N ALA A 100 14.96 -2.18 -4.90
CA ALA A 100 14.80 -3.29 -5.85
C ALA A 100 14.36 -4.61 -5.18
N ASN A 101 14.46 -4.71 -3.86
CA ASN A 101 13.85 -5.80 -3.10
C ASN A 101 12.34 -5.88 -3.37
N SER A 102 11.91 -6.99 -3.97
CA SER A 102 10.54 -7.24 -4.43
C SER A 102 9.46 -7.12 -3.36
N HIS A 103 9.83 -7.14 -2.08
CA HIS A 103 8.88 -7.08 -0.97
C HIS A 103 8.70 -5.68 -0.38
N CYS A 104 9.65 -4.75 -0.59
CA CYS A 104 9.57 -3.44 0.04
C CYS A 104 8.86 -2.41 -0.84
N GLY A 105 9.31 -2.25 -2.10
CA GLY A 105 8.78 -1.22 -3.00
C GLY A 105 8.96 0.22 -2.51
N GLY A 106 9.71 0.43 -1.43
CA GLY A 106 9.92 1.75 -0.82
C GLY A 106 10.64 2.70 -1.78
N ILE A 107 10.13 3.92 -1.88
CA ILE A 107 10.66 4.96 -2.75
C ILE A 107 11.37 6.02 -1.92
N VAL A 108 12.60 6.36 -2.33
CA VAL A 108 13.42 7.39 -1.70
C VAL A 108 14.04 8.29 -2.76
N CYS A 109 14.59 9.44 -2.38
CA CYS A 109 15.39 10.27 -3.27
C CYS A 109 16.76 9.61 -3.55
N SER A 110 17.39 9.96 -4.67
CA SER A 110 18.69 9.40 -5.05
C SER A 110 19.79 9.68 -4.02
N THR A 111 19.73 10.81 -3.31
CA THR A 111 20.70 11.15 -2.26
C THR A 111 20.62 10.16 -1.10
N CYS A 112 19.41 9.85 -0.63
CA CYS A 112 19.22 8.84 0.42
C CYS A 112 19.59 7.43 -0.04
N ALA A 113 19.26 7.06 -1.28
CA ALA A 113 19.66 5.76 -1.83
C ALA A 113 21.19 5.59 -1.92
N ASN A 114 21.94 6.65 -2.20
CA ASN A 114 23.40 6.61 -2.29
C ASN A 114 24.10 6.68 -0.92
N ALA A 115 23.41 7.15 0.12
CA ALA A 115 23.98 7.32 1.45
C ALA A 115 24.17 5.99 2.20
N GLN A 116 23.38 4.96 1.86
CA GLN A 116 23.42 3.67 2.55
C GLN A 116 23.05 2.51 1.61
N PRO A 117 23.65 1.32 1.77
CA PRO A 117 23.35 0.15 0.93
C PRO A 117 22.05 -0.57 1.31
N SER A 118 21.34 -0.12 2.35
CA SER A 118 20.13 -0.75 2.86
C SER A 118 18.90 0.15 2.72
N CYS A 119 17.74 -0.48 2.49
CA CYS A 119 16.48 0.25 2.37
C CYS A 119 16.10 0.87 3.74
N PRO A 120 15.87 2.19 3.84
CA PRO A 120 15.60 2.86 5.13
C PRO A 120 14.29 2.41 5.78
N ARG A 121 13.38 1.78 5.02
CA ARG A 121 12.10 1.28 5.53
C ARG A 121 12.18 -0.11 6.16
N CYS A 122 12.90 -1.03 5.53
CA CYS A 122 12.93 -2.44 5.96
C CYS A 122 14.31 -2.91 6.43
N ALA A 123 15.32 -2.04 6.41
CA ALA A 123 16.72 -2.32 6.73
C ALA A 123 17.39 -3.45 5.92
N VAL A 124 16.72 -3.98 4.89
CA VAL A 124 17.29 -5.02 4.02
C VAL A 124 18.26 -4.38 3.03
N SER A 125 19.45 -4.96 2.91
CA SER A 125 20.42 -4.62 1.86
C SER A 125 19.78 -4.77 0.49
N THR A 126 19.83 -3.72 -0.33
CA THR A 126 19.13 -3.68 -1.61
C THR A 126 19.89 -2.85 -2.62
N GLU A 127 19.74 -3.20 -3.89
CA GLU A 127 20.02 -2.25 -4.96
C GLU A 127 18.88 -1.23 -5.05
N PHE A 128 19.22 -0.03 -5.49
CA PHE A 128 18.26 1.04 -5.73
C PHE A 128 18.11 1.26 -7.23
N LEU A 129 16.88 1.14 -7.71
CA LEU A 129 16.56 1.33 -9.11
C LEU A 129 16.08 2.77 -9.32
N ARG A 130 16.73 3.52 -10.21
CA ARG A 130 16.25 4.84 -10.64
C ARG A 130 14.88 4.71 -11.32
N LEU A 131 13.93 5.56 -10.92
CA LEU A 131 12.63 5.65 -11.56
C LEU A 131 12.64 6.66 -12.70
N PHE A 132 11.99 6.32 -13.81
CA PHE A 132 11.70 7.24 -14.92
C PHE A 132 10.27 7.75 -14.76
N GLU A 133 10.15 8.95 -14.19
CA GLU A 133 8.88 9.61 -13.93
C GLU A 133 8.72 10.80 -14.85
N GLU A 134 7.56 10.90 -15.46
CA GLU A 134 7.10 12.07 -16.17
C GLU A 134 6.37 13.02 -15.21
N ASP A 135 6.05 14.23 -15.66
CA ASP A 135 5.30 15.21 -14.84
C ASP A 135 3.86 14.77 -14.57
N SER A 136 3.31 13.87 -15.42
CA SER A 136 2.01 13.23 -15.22
C SER A 136 2.14 11.90 -14.47
N ARG A 137 1.16 11.60 -13.61
CA ARG A 137 1.03 10.28 -12.97
C ARG A 137 0.19 9.30 -13.79
N GLU A 138 -0.32 9.72 -14.94
CA GLU A 138 -1.09 8.87 -15.83
C GLU A 138 -0.25 7.70 -16.33
N CYS A 139 -0.86 6.53 -16.37
CA CYS A 139 -0.24 5.36 -16.98
C CYS A 139 -0.20 5.56 -18.49
N VAL A 140 0.99 5.56 -19.09
CA VAL A 140 1.15 5.72 -20.54
C VAL A 140 0.50 4.60 -21.38
N ILE A 141 0.09 3.47 -20.77
CA ILE A 141 -0.60 2.37 -21.47
C ILE A 141 -2.11 2.57 -21.49
N CYS A 142 -2.74 2.87 -20.34
CA CYS A 142 -4.19 2.97 -20.23
C CYS A 142 -4.70 4.41 -20.10
N VAL A 143 -3.80 5.39 -20.00
CA VAL A 143 -4.09 6.83 -19.89
C VAL A 143 -4.98 7.19 -18.69
N GLU A 144 -4.94 6.37 -17.64
CA GLU A 144 -5.64 6.62 -16.38
C GLU A 144 -4.63 7.03 -15.31
N THR A 145 -5.05 7.82 -14.32
CA THR A 145 -4.29 8.04 -13.08
C THR A 145 -4.51 6.85 -12.14
N PRO A 146 -3.54 5.92 -12.00
CA PRO A 146 -3.79 4.66 -11.34
C PRO A 146 -3.77 4.79 -9.81
N PHE A 147 -4.35 3.86 -9.05
CA PHE A 147 -4.10 3.86 -7.61
C PHE A 147 -2.68 3.37 -7.30
N GLY A 148 -2.29 2.22 -7.87
CA GLY A 148 -0.96 1.63 -7.72
C GLY A 148 -0.12 1.68 -9.00
N ARG A 149 1.19 1.88 -8.86
CA ARG A 149 2.17 1.84 -9.95
C ARG A 149 3.19 0.72 -9.73
N SER A 150 3.79 0.27 -10.81
CA SER A 150 4.86 -0.73 -10.83
C SER A 150 6.00 -0.24 -11.71
N ALA A 151 7.24 -0.49 -11.31
CA ALA A 151 8.43 -0.18 -12.11
C ALA A 151 9.03 -1.44 -12.71
N PHE A 152 9.63 -1.34 -13.90
CA PHE A 152 10.37 -2.43 -14.53
C PHE A 152 11.81 -2.46 -14.01
N SER A 153 12.21 -3.53 -13.31
CA SER A 153 13.48 -3.58 -12.58
C SER A 153 14.73 -3.44 -13.43
N GLY A 154 14.67 -3.77 -14.72
CA GLY A 154 15.82 -3.66 -15.62
C GLY A 154 16.04 -2.25 -16.16
N CYS A 155 15.08 -1.35 -16.03
CA CYS A 155 15.17 -0.02 -16.66
C CYS A 155 14.48 1.13 -15.92
N GLY A 156 13.68 0.88 -14.88
CA GLY A 156 13.04 1.94 -14.09
C GLY A 156 11.80 2.60 -14.72
N HIS A 157 11.40 2.22 -15.93
CA HIS A 157 10.13 2.69 -16.52
C HIS A 157 8.94 2.26 -15.66
N ILE A 158 7.89 3.08 -15.62
CA ILE A 158 6.74 2.89 -14.73
C ILE A 158 5.46 2.73 -15.54
N VAL A 159 4.59 1.84 -15.07
CA VAL A 159 3.20 1.68 -15.53
C VAL A 159 2.27 1.49 -14.34
N CYS A 160 0.96 1.53 -14.54
CA CYS A 160 0.04 1.10 -13.49
C CYS A 160 0.16 -0.40 -13.20
N THR A 161 -0.12 -0.80 -11.96
CA THR A 161 -0.06 -2.20 -11.53
C THR A 161 -0.99 -3.10 -12.37
N ALA A 162 -2.19 -2.63 -12.73
CA ALA A 162 -3.11 -3.39 -13.59
C ALA A 162 -2.50 -3.68 -14.98
N CYS A 163 -1.84 -2.69 -15.60
CA CYS A 163 -1.17 -2.88 -16.88
C CYS A 163 0.07 -3.78 -16.74
N ALA A 164 0.87 -3.65 -15.67
CA ALA A 164 1.99 -4.55 -15.41
C ALA A 164 1.54 -6.03 -15.29
N LEU A 165 0.47 -6.28 -14.53
CA LEU A 165 -0.12 -7.62 -14.39
C LEU A 165 -0.67 -8.16 -15.71
N THR A 166 -1.29 -7.29 -16.51
CA THR A 166 -1.78 -7.65 -17.85
C THR A 166 -0.62 -8.05 -18.76
N LEU A 167 0.49 -7.31 -18.77
CA LEU A 167 1.67 -7.65 -19.56
C LEU A 167 2.31 -8.97 -19.14
N TYR A 168 2.31 -9.28 -17.85
CA TYR A 168 2.82 -10.55 -17.33
C TYR A 168 2.05 -11.75 -17.91
N LYS A 169 0.73 -11.63 -18.12
CA LYS A 169 -0.08 -12.68 -18.76
C LYS A 169 0.42 -13.01 -20.17
N PHE A 170 0.81 -12.01 -20.95
CA PHE A 170 1.19 -12.20 -22.35
C PHE A 170 2.64 -12.68 -22.55
N GLN A 171 3.53 -12.36 -21.61
CA GLN A 171 4.98 -12.59 -21.78
C GLN A 171 5.53 -13.80 -21.00
N GLY A 172 4.71 -14.47 -20.18
CA GLY A 172 5.11 -15.66 -19.44
C GLY A 172 6.19 -15.37 -18.39
N SER A 173 7.27 -16.15 -18.38
CA SER A 173 8.33 -16.09 -17.36
C SER A 173 9.35 -14.96 -17.54
N SER A 174 9.42 -14.34 -18.74
CA SER A 174 10.35 -13.26 -19.04
C SER A 174 9.58 -11.99 -19.38
N LEU A 175 9.32 -11.17 -18.37
CA LEU A 175 8.69 -9.87 -18.58
C LEU A 175 9.73 -8.87 -19.10
N CYS A 176 9.48 -8.28 -20.26
CA CYS A 176 10.28 -7.22 -20.84
C CYS A 176 9.52 -5.89 -20.73
N CYS A 177 10.25 -4.82 -20.42
CA CYS A 177 9.68 -3.48 -20.44
C CYS A 177 9.07 -3.17 -21.83
N PRO A 178 7.80 -2.75 -21.92
CA PRO A 178 7.16 -2.48 -23.22
C PRO A 178 7.79 -1.28 -23.95
N PHE A 179 8.52 -0.41 -23.24
CA PHE A 179 9.12 0.81 -23.81
C PHE A 179 10.52 0.58 -24.35
N CYS A 180 11.39 -0.08 -23.59
CA CYS A 180 12.81 -0.28 -23.94
C CYS A 180 13.22 -1.75 -24.11
N ARG A 181 12.29 -2.69 -23.90
CA ARG A 181 12.49 -4.15 -23.99
C ARG A 181 13.53 -4.73 -23.01
N ALA A 182 14.01 -3.95 -22.05
CA ALA A 182 14.90 -4.46 -21.00
C ALA A 182 14.21 -5.59 -20.21
N PRO A 183 14.84 -6.78 -20.09
CA PRO A 183 14.36 -7.85 -19.23
C PRO A 183 14.20 -7.36 -17.79
N SER A 184 13.05 -7.61 -17.19
CA SER A 184 12.65 -6.95 -15.96
C SER A 184 11.75 -7.83 -15.10
N ARG A 185 11.82 -7.62 -13.79
CA ARG A 185 10.74 -7.91 -12.85
C ARG A 185 9.90 -6.64 -12.68
N THR A 186 8.71 -6.74 -12.08
CA THR A 186 7.87 -5.57 -11.80
C THR A 186 7.59 -5.39 -10.32
N PRO A 187 8.52 -4.84 -9.52
CA PRO A 187 8.18 -4.37 -8.18
C PRO A 187 7.05 -3.34 -8.25
N MET A 188 6.02 -3.53 -7.42
CA MET A 188 5.07 -2.46 -7.12
C MET A 188 5.76 -1.36 -6.33
N LEU A 189 5.37 -0.13 -6.61
CA LEU A 189 5.82 1.06 -5.92
C LEU A 189 4.95 1.29 -4.68
N LEU A 190 5.60 1.53 -3.55
CA LEU A 190 4.93 1.86 -2.30
C LEU A 190 4.84 3.37 -2.16
N GLU A 191 3.75 3.92 -2.64
CA GLU A 191 3.48 5.35 -2.62
C GLU A 191 2.60 5.71 -1.41
N PRO A 192 2.98 6.74 -0.63
CA PRO A 192 2.07 7.29 0.38
C PRO A 192 0.81 7.85 -0.30
N VAL A 193 -0.33 7.77 0.39
CA VAL A 193 -1.62 8.32 -0.06
C VAL A 193 -2.10 9.33 0.97
N ARG A 194 -2.40 10.54 0.53
CA ARG A 194 -3.02 11.58 1.37
C ARG A 194 -4.48 11.73 0.99
N VAL A 195 -5.36 11.71 1.99
CA VAL A 195 -6.80 11.96 1.86
C VAL A 195 -7.10 13.35 2.42
N ARG A 196 -7.83 14.19 1.68
CA ARG A 196 -8.27 15.50 2.18
C ARG A 196 -9.40 15.31 3.18
N ILE A 197 -9.16 15.62 4.46
CA ILE A 197 -10.13 15.45 5.56
C ILE A 197 -11.42 16.26 5.32
N GLY A 198 -11.35 17.42 4.66
CA GLY A 198 -12.52 18.27 4.38
C GLY A 198 -13.61 17.66 3.48
N GLN A 199 -13.36 16.50 2.85
CA GLN A 199 -14.38 15.75 2.10
C GLN A 199 -15.12 14.69 2.93
N ILE A 200 -14.65 14.39 4.15
CA ILE A 200 -15.26 13.37 5.02
C ILE A 200 -16.55 13.89 5.65
N GLU A 201 -16.64 15.19 5.93
CA GLU A 201 -17.79 15.80 6.60
C GLU A 201 -19.04 15.94 5.69
N THR A 202 -18.87 15.90 4.37
CA THR A 202 -19.97 16.10 3.40
C THR A 202 -20.54 14.79 2.82
N SER A 203 -20.00 13.62 3.16
CA SER A 203 -20.51 12.33 2.69
C SER A 203 -20.86 11.31 3.80
N PRO A 204 -21.79 11.61 4.73
CA PRO A 204 -22.29 10.60 5.68
C PRO A 204 -23.09 9.46 5.00
N ALA A 205 -23.54 9.65 3.76
CA ALA A 205 -24.41 8.69 3.08
C ALA A 205 -23.66 7.53 2.39
N GLN A 206 -22.35 7.65 2.12
CA GLN A 206 -21.56 6.61 1.44
C GLN A 206 -20.77 5.68 2.38
N SER A 207 -20.65 6.01 3.67
CA SER A 207 -19.95 5.17 4.65
C SER A 207 -20.67 3.86 4.99
N LYS A 208 -21.89 3.62 4.45
CA LYS A 208 -22.55 2.30 4.53
C LYS A 208 -21.85 1.22 3.70
N ASN A 209 -20.85 1.57 2.88
CA ASN A 209 -20.12 0.60 2.08
C ASN A 209 -18.90 -0.02 2.81
N VAL A 210 -19.03 -0.29 4.11
CA VAL A 210 -18.16 -1.24 4.82
C VAL A 210 -18.36 -2.66 4.27
N ASP A 211 -19.48 -2.89 3.58
CA ASP A 211 -19.78 -4.15 2.91
C ASP A 211 -18.84 -4.46 1.75
N SER A 212 -18.25 -3.48 1.04
CA SER A 212 -17.25 -3.76 -0.01
C SER A 212 -15.94 -4.31 0.55
N PHE A 213 -15.53 -3.88 1.75
CA PHE A 213 -14.34 -4.42 2.43
C PHE A 213 -14.62 -5.81 3.00
N LYS A 214 -15.83 -6.04 3.53
CA LYS A 214 -16.30 -7.39 3.90
C LYS A 214 -16.46 -8.30 2.68
N LEU A 215 -16.87 -7.79 1.52
CA LEU A 215 -16.92 -8.53 0.26
C LEU A 215 -15.52 -8.89 -0.24
N TRP A 216 -14.55 -7.98 -0.06
CA TRP A 216 -13.15 -8.24 -0.33
C TRP A 216 -12.63 -9.40 0.54
N PHE A 217 -12.88 -9.40 1.85
CA PHE A 217 -12.53 -10.55 2.70
C PHE A 217 -13.37 -11.80 2.44
N SER A 218 -14.64 -11.71 2.06
CA SER A 218 -15.50 -12.89 1.89
C SER A 218 -15.25 -13.63 0.57
N GLY A 219 -14.95 -12.90 -0.51
CA GLY A 219 -14.48 -13.48 -1.77
C GLY A 219 -13.11 -14.14 -1.63
N PHE A 220 -12.17 -13.46 -0.98
CA PHE A 220 -10.87 -14.05 -0.63
C PHE A 220 -11.03 -15.20 0.37
N SER A 221 -11.93 -15.13 1.34
CA SER A 221 -12.16 -16.20 2.32
C SER A 221 -12.63 -17.49 1.67
N ARG A 222 -13.44 -17.45 0.61
CA ARG A 222 -13.86 -18.67 -0.11
C ARG A 222 -12.68 -19.34 -0.80
N VAL A 223 -11.81 -18.56 -1.46
CA VAL A 223 -10.59 -19.05 -2.12
C VAL A 223 -9.53 -19.50 -1.09
N LEU A 224 -9.40 -18.79 0.03
CA LEU A 224 -8.47 -19.12 1.11
C LEU A 224 -8.91 -20.37 1.90
N LYS A 225 -10.21 -20.59 2.06
CA LYS A 225 -10.77 -21.80 2.68
C LYS A 225 -10.53 -23.05 1.86
N THR A 226 -10.60 -22.98 0.52
CA THR A 226 -10.21 -24.11 -0.35
C THR A 226 -8.71 -24.36 -0.36
N ILE A 227 -7.88 -23.36 -0.02
CA ILE A 227 -6.41 -23.44 0.01
C ILE A 227 -5.87 -23.73 1.44
N GLY A 228 -6.73 -24.03 2.41
CA GLY A 228 -6.32 -24.38 3.78
C GLY A 228 -5.66 -23.21 4.54
N ILE A 229 -5.95 -21.97 4.16
CA ILE A 229 -5.53 -20.77 4.91
C ILE A 229 -6.71 -20.32 5.78
N LEU A 230 -6.66 -20.63 7.07
CA LEU A 230 -7.64 -20.13 8.04
C LEU A 230 -7.36 -18.65 8.36
N VAL A 231 -8.33 -17.79 8.09
CA VAL A 231 -8.38 -16.42 8.63
C VAL A 231 -9.34 -16.45 9.82
N PHE A 232 -8.84 -16.22 11.03
CA PHE A 232 -9.69 -16.06 12.21
C PHE A 232 -10.16 -14.62 12.31
N ALA A 233 -11.47 -14.41 12.29
CA ALA A 233 -12.08 -13.22 12.85
C ALA A 233 -12.26 -13.50 14.36
N VAL A 234 -11.43 -12.89 15.19
CA VAL A 234 -11.67 -12.91 16.64
C VAL A 234 -12.59 -11.73 16.95
N GLU A 235 -13.84 -12.02 17.27
CA GLU A 235 -14.71 -11.02 17.91
C GLU A 235 -14.24 -10.83 19.36
N PRO A 236 -13.85 -9.62 19.77
CA PRO A 236 -13.58 -9.36 21.18
C PRO A 236 -14.88 -9.47 21.98
N PRO A 237 -14.83 -9.95 23.25
CA PRO A 237 -15.99 -9.91 24.12
C PRO A 237 -16.43 -8.46 24.29
N LEU A 238 -17.71 -8.22 23.98
CA LEU A 238 -18.38 -6.93 24.08
C LEU A 238 -18.26 -6.40 25.51
N ALA A 239 -17.47 -5.33 25.69
CA ALA A 239 -17.68 -4.40 26.78
C ALA A 239 -18.65 -3.31 26.30
N PRO A 240 -19.61 -2.87 27.13
CA PRO A 240 -20.40 -1.70 26.79
C PRO A 240 -19.49 -0.48 26.93
N ASP A 241 -19.49 0.34 25.88
CA ASP A 241 -19.00 1.72 25.80
C ASP A 241 -17.82 1.91 24.82
N ASP A 242 -18.24 2.39 23.64
CA ASP A 242 -17.59 3.15 22.59
C ASP A 242 -16.17 2.83 22.08
N VAL A 243 -16.12 2.76 20.74
CA VAL A 243 -14.99 2.62 19.80
C VAL A 243 -14.61 1.17 19.46
N THR A 244 -15.31 0.63 18.46
CA THR A 244 -15.02 -0.65 17.80
C THR A 244 -13.78 -0.51 16.91
N SER A 245 -12.61 -0.93 17.40
CA SER A 245 -11.44 -1.16 16.53
C SER A 245 -11.40 -2.65 16.14
N ILE A 246 -11.62 -2.95 14.86
CA ILE A 246 -11.48 -4.29 14.30
C ILE A 246 -10.00 -4.49 13.95
N SER A 247 -9.30 -5.36 14.68
CA SER A 247 -7.94 -5.79 14.35
C SER A 247 -7.97 -7.16 13.68
N ILE A 248 -7.51 -7.25 12.42
CA ILE A 248 -7.42 -8.51 11.68
C ILE A 248 -5.99 -9.06 11.81
N PHE A 249 -5.82 -10.20 12.48
CA PHE A 249 -4.55 -10.92 12.56
C PHE A 249 -4.53 -12.09 11.56
N ALA A 250 -3.54 -12.12 10.67
CA ALA A 250 -3.26 -13.29 9.83
C ALA A 250 -2.18 -14.15 10.51
N LEU A 251 -2.57 -15.31 11.04
CA LEU A 251 -1.63 -16.31 11.59
C LEU A 251 -1.34 -17.39 10.53
N PHE A 252 -0.06 -17.60 10.22
CA PHE A 252 0.39 -18.72 9.40
C PHE A 252 0.76 -19.90 10.31
N LEU A 253 -0.10 -20.91 10.39
CA LEU A 253 0.26 -22.18 11.01
C LEU A 253 1.04 -23.04 10.01
N GLY A 254 2.36 -23.02 10.11
CA GLY A 254 3.20 -23.99 9.43
C GLY A 254 3.01 -25.36 10.08
N SER A 255 2.46 -26.33 9.36
CA SER A 255 2.52 -27.74 9.77
C SER A 255 3.97 -28.19 9.76
N LYS A 256 4.58 -28.33 10.95
CA LYS A 256 5.77 -29.17 11.10
C LYS A 256 5.33 -30.61 10.82
N LYS A 257 5.85 -31.20 9.74
CA LYS A 257 5.73 -32.64 9.50
C LYS A 257 6.66 -33.35 10.49
N CYS A 258 6.12 -34.31 11.25
CA CYS A 258 6.89 -35.46 11.73
C CYS A 258 7.22 -36.35 10.53
#